data_AF-A0A451D569-F1
#
_entry.id   AF-A0A451D569-F1
#
_cell.length_a   1.000
_cell.length_b   1.000
_cell.length_c   1.000
_cell.angle_alpha   90.00
_cell.angle_beta   90.00
_cell.angle_gamma   90.00
#
_symmetry.space_group_name_H-M   'P 1'
#
loop_
_entity.id
_entity.type
_entity.pdbx_description
1 polymer ?
#
loop_
_entity_poly.entity_id
_entity_poly.type
_entity_poly.pdbx_seq_one_letter_code
_entity_poly.pdbx_strand_id
1 'polypeptide(L)'
;MHIHKIYKIYMNYTEKIKWLCIAVILLLILVNYIFFIHKSTKLIKIIFFNIFFIPLFSLLFYTNIGKKIIIFIKDIKSELFQITWPNYIETLKTTGIVLLLIILTSVFLWIFDALILRIVSWILTPRL
;
A
#
# COMPACT_ATOMS: atom_id res chain seq x y z
N MET A 1 -21.74 -35.23 1.88
CA MET A 1 -21.09 -34.32 2.87
C MET A 1 -19.73 -34.81 3.39
N HIS A 2 -19.49 -36.12 3.54
CA HIS A 2 -18.25 -36.66 4.14
C HIS A 2 -16.98 -36.48 3.28
N ILE A 3 -17.10 -36.58 1.96
CA ILE A 3 -15.98 -36.53 1.00
C ILE A 3 -15.28 -35.17 1.02
N HIS A 4 -16.03 -34.07 1.14
CA HIS A 4 -15.46 -32.73 1.22
C HIS A 4 -14.62 -32.53 2.49
N LYS A 5 -15.04 -33.13 3.62
CA LYS A 5 -14.31 -33.06 4.88
C LYS A 5 -12.96 -33.77 4.76
N ILE A 6 -12.93 -34.93 4.09
CA ILE A 6 -11.70 -35.68 3.81
C ILE A 6 -10.76 -34.84 2.92
N TYR A 7 -11.26 -34.27 1.82
CA TYR A 7 -10.44 -33.43 0.94
C TYR A 7 -9.80 -32.24 1.67
N LYS A 8 -10.57 -31.55 2.53
CA LYS A 8 -10.07 -30.42 3.33
C LYS A 8 -8.95 -30.84 4.29
N ILE A 9 -9.05 -32.05 4.84
CA ILE A 9 -8.03 -32.61 5.74
C ILE A 9 -6.73 -32.88 4.97
N TYR A 10 -6.80 -33.57 3.83
CA TYR A 10 -5.61 -33.83 2.99
C TYR A 10 -4.92 -32.54 2.53
N MET A 11 -5.70 -31.56 2.04
CA MET A 11 -5.18 -30.27 1.60
C MET A 11 -4.42 -29.55 2.72
N ASN A 12 -4.90 -29.64 3.97
CA ASN A 12 -4.26 -29.01 5.12
C ASN A 12 -2.93 -29.69 5.48
N TYR A 13 -2.84 -31.02 5.39
CA TYR A 13 -1.58 -31.74 5.62
C TYR A 13 -0.52 -31.42 4.57
N THR A 14 -0.91 -31.38 3.29
CA THR A 14 0.00 -31.00 2.19
C THR A 14 0.56 -29.59 2.38
N GLU A 15 -0.27 -28.63 2.81
CA GLU A 15 0.20 -27.26 3.10
C GLU A 15 1.15 -27.22 4.31
N LYS A 16 0.85 -27.97 5.39
CA LYS A 16 1.76 -28.06 6.55
C LYS A 16 3.14 -28.59 6.15
N ILE A 17 3.21 -29.58 5.26
CA ILE A 17 4.49 -30.12 4.76
C ILE A 17 5.26 -29.05 3.99
N LYS A 18 4.61 -28.30 3.09
CA LYS A 18 5.27 -27.21 2.34
C LYS A 18 5.81 -26.12 3.27
N TRP A 19 5.04 -25.72 4.28
CA TRP A 19 5.47 -24.74 5.28
C TRP A 19 6.66 -25.23 6.12
N LEU A 20 6.69 -26.52 6.45
CA LEU A 20 7.83 -27.14 7.12
C LEU A 20 9.08 -27.09 6.23
N CYS A 21 8.98 -27.42 4.94
CA CYS A 21 10.10 -27.27 3.99
C CYS A 21 10.61 -25.83 3.92
N ILE A 22 9.72 -24.83 3.87
CA ILE A 22 10.08 -23.40 3.88
C ILE A 22 10.86 -23.04 5.15
N ALA A 23 10.40 -23.50 6.32
CA ALA A 23 11.07 -23.25 7.59
C ALA A 23 12.48 -23.86 7.64
N VAL A 24 12.65 -25.08 7.11
CA VAL A 24 13.96 -25.75 7.02
C VAL A 24 14.91 -24.99 6.09
N ILE A 25 14.43 -24.51 4.94
CA ILE A 25 15.25 -23.73 4.00
C ILE A 25 15.66 -22.39 4.62
N LEU A 26 14.77 -21.72 5.35
CA LEU A 26 15.08 -20.49 6.09
C LEU A 26 16.15 -20.72 7.16
N LEU A 27 16.05 -21.82 7.91
CA LEU A 27 17.08 -22.22 8.87
C LEU A 27 18.44 -22.45 8.20
N LEU A 28 18.46 -23.13 7.06
CA LEU A 28 19.70 -23.35 6.28
C LEU A 28 20.32 -22.03 5.80
N ILE A 29 19.50 -21.07 5.36
CA ILE A 29 19.94 -19.72 4.97
C ILE A 29 20.57 -19.00 6.15
N LEU A 30 19.93 -19.03 7.32
CA LEU A 30 20.42 -18.38 8.53
C LEU A 30 21.75 -18.98 9.00
N VAL A 31 21.85 -20.31 9.06
CA VAL A 31 23.08 -21.01 9.45
C VAL A 31 24.22 -20.70 8.48
N ASN A 32 23.94 -20.73 7.18
CA ASN A 32 24.93 -20.38 6.16
C ASN A 32 25.40 -18.93 6.30
N TYR A 33 24.47 -18.00 6.51
CA TYR A 33 24.79 -16.59 6.73
C TYR A 33 25.76 -16.41 7.92
N ILE A 34 25.46 -17.02 9.07
CA ILE A 34 26.30 -16.92 10.28
C ILE A 34 27.71 -17.48 10.03
N PHE A 35 27.83 -18.66 9.39
CA PHE A 35 29.12 -19.29 9.12
C PHE A 35 29.97 -18.49 8.12
N PHE A 36 29.33 -17.94 7.08
CA PHE A 36 30.02 -17.29 5.96
C PHE A 36 30.36 -15.81 6.19
N ILE A 37 29.82 -15.19 7.26
CA ILE A 37 30.13 -13.80 7.65
C ILE A 37 31.63 -13.60 7.89
N HIS A 38 32.30 -14.51 8.60
CA HIS A 38 33.65 -14.28 9.12
C HIS A 38 34.79 -14.65 8.16
N LYS A 39 34.56 -15.55 7.20
CA LYS A 39 35.65 -16.20 6.45
C LYS A 39 35.74 -15.82 4.97
N SER A 40 34.70 -15.21 4.39
CA SER A 40 34.58 -15.14 2.92
C SER A 40 34.56 -13.73 2.32
N THR A 41 35.05 -13.64 1.07
CA THR A 41 35.04 -12.43 0.23
C THR A 41 33.62 -12.00 -0.16
N LYS A 42 33.42 -10.71 -0.45
CA LYS A 42 32.08 -10.14 -0.75
C LYS A 42 31.33 -10.85 -1.88
N LEU A 43 32.03 -11.29 -2.93
CA LEU A 43 31.41 -11.93 -4.10
C LEU A 43 30.80 -13.30 -3.77
N ILE A 44 31.50 -14.12 -2.98
CA ILE A 44 31.04 -15.47 -2.68
C ILE A 44 29.79 -15.43 -1.78
N LYS A 45 29.69 -14.41 -0.91
CA LYS A 45 28.49 -14.15 -0.08
C LYS A 45 27.22 -13.93 -0.92
N ILE A 46 27.32 -13.14 -1.99
CA ILE A 46 26.18 -12.82 -2.87
C ILE A 46 25.70 -14.05 -3.63
N ILE A 47 26.64 -14.84 -4.17
CA ILE A 47 26.32 -16.03 -4.96
C ILE A 47 25.59 -17.08 -4.10
N PHE A 48 26.12 -17.34 -2.89
CA PHE A 48 25.49 -18.29 -1.96
C PHE A 48 24.11 -17.81 -1.51
N PHE A 49 23.95 -16.52 -1.20
CA PHE A 49 22.64 -16.02 -0.80
C PHE A 49 21.59 -16.22 -1.91
N ASN A 50 21.95 -15.92 -3.16
CA ASN A 50 21.05 -16.09 -4.29
C ASN A 50 20.67 -17.57 -4.53
N ILE A 51 21.63 -18.50 -4.43
CA ILE A 51 21.40 -19.93 -4.65
C ILE A 51 20.33 -20.50 -3.71
N PHE A 52 20.29 -20.05 -2.45
CA PHE A 52 19.30 -20.49 -1.46
C PHE A 52 17.99 -19.69 -1.54
N PHE A 53 18.03 -18.45 -2.04
CA PHE A 53 16.84 -17.62 -2.18
C PHE A 53 15.90 -18.10 -3.30
N ILE A 54 16.47 -18.55 -4.42
CA ILE A 54 15.71 -19.08 -5.58
C ILE A 54 14.75 -20.23 -5.19
N PRO A 55 15.20 -21.32 -4.53
CA PRO A 55 14.30 -22.41 -4.15
C PRO A 55 13.27 -21.99 -3.09
N LEU A 56 13.63 -21.10 -2.16
CA LEU A 56 12.70 -20.56 -1.17
C LEU A 56 11.56 -19.79 -1.84
N PHE A 57 11.92 -18.91 -2.79
CA PHE A 57 10.95 -18.13 -3.55
C PHE A 57 10.05 -19.04 -4.39
N SER A 58 10.63 -20.01 -5.12
CA SER A 58 9.87 -20.99 -5.90
C SER A 58 8.84 -21.75 -5.05
N LEU A 59 9.25 -22.27 -3.89
CA LEU A 59 8.35 -22.96 -2.96
C LEU A 59 7.21 -22.08 -2.45
N LEU A 60 7.50 -20.81 -2.15
CA LEU A 60 6.51 -19.83 -1.70
C LEU A 60 5.41 -19.61 -2.76
N PHE A 61 5.75 -19.53 -4.04
CA PHE A 61 4.77 -19.41 -5.14
C PHE A 61 3.84 -20.62 -5.24
N TYR A 62 4.33 -21.83 -4.91
CA TYR A 62 3.52 -23.05 -4.93
C TYR A 62 2.64 -23.26 -3.69
N THR A 63 2.79 -22.45 -2.65
CA THR A 63 1.91 -22.48 -1.47
C THR A 63 0.51 -21.99 -1.80
N ASN A 64 -0.48 -22.38 -1.00
CA ASN A 64 -1.86 -21.90 -1.17
C ASN A 64 -1.96 -20.38 -0.97
N ILE A 65 -1.12 -19.79 -0.11
CA ILE A 65 -0.99 -18.33 0.03
C ILE A 65 -0.48 -17.71 -1.29
N GLY A 66 0.60 -18.27 -1.86
CA GLY A 66 1.20 -17.75 -3.10
C GLY A 66 0.21 -17.75 -4.27
N LYS A 67 -0.52 -18.85 -4.45
CA LYS A 67 -1.57 -18.96 -5.47
C LYS A 67 -2.70 -17.95 -5.26
N LYS A 68 -3.15 -17.74 -4.01
CA LYS A 68 -4.18 -16.75 -3.68
C LYS A 68 -3.73 -15.33 -4.02
N ILE A 69 -2.47 -14.98 -3.76
CA ILE A 69 -1.92 -13.66 -4.08
C ILE A 69 -1.92 -13.44 -5.59
N ILE A 70 -1.53 -14.43 -6.38
CA ILE A 70 -1.53 -14.33 -7.86
C ILE A 70 -2.95 -14.12 -8.40
N ILE A 71 -3.93 -14.84 -7.85
CA ILE A 71 -5.34 -14.66 -8.21
C ILE A 71 -5.80 -13.26 -7.81
N PHE A 72 -5.49 -12.81 -6.59
CA PHE A 72 -5.83 -11.48 -6.11
C PHE A 72 -5.24 -10.36 -6.97
N ILE A 73 -3.99 -10.48 -7.43
CA ILE A 73 -3.38 -9.49 -8.35
C ILE A 73 -4.14 -9.45 -9.69
N LYS A 74 -4.57 -10.62 -10.19
CA LYS A 74 -5.37 -10.71 -11.41
C LYS A 74 -6.73 -10.04 -11.21
N ASP A 75 -7.36 -10.26 -10.06
CA ASP A 75 -8.65 -9.67 -9.71
C ASP A 75 -8.53 -8.15 -9.57
N ILE A 76 -7.52 -7.63 -8.85
CA ILE A 76 -7.21 -6.19 -8.76
C ILE A 76 -7.06 -5.59 -10.16
N LYS A 77 -6.31 -6.23 -11.05
CA LYS A 77 -6.13 -5.71 -12.41
C LYS A 77 -7.47 -5.55 -13.12
N SER A 78 -8.39 -6.50 -12.95
CA SER A 78 -9.72 -6.43 -13.54
C SER A 78 -10.61 -5.34 -12.93
N GLU A 79 -10.46 -5.05 -11.64
CA GLU A 79 -11.16 -3.97 -10.95
C GLU A 79 -10.60 -2.59 -11.33
N LEU A 80 -9.27 -2.47 -11.46
CA LEU A 80 -8.61 -1.24 -11.88
C LEU A 80 -9.07 -0.78 -13.26
N PHE A 81 -9.40 -1.70 -14.17
CA PHE A 81 -9.96 -1.35 -15.48
C PHE A 81 -11.41 -0.88 -15.43
N GLN A 82 -12.13 -1.15 -14.34
CA GLN A 82 -13.48 -0.61 -14.12
C GLN A 82 -13.45 0.78 -13.51
N ILE A 83 -12.27 1.28 -13.11
CA ILE A 83 -12.09 2.65 -12.66
C ILE A 83 -12.19 3.57 -13.88
N THR A 84 -13.37 4.14 -14.08
CA THR A 84 -13.56 5.28 -14.98
C THR A 84 -12.87 6.49 -14.33
N TRP A 85 -11.63 6.74 -14.71
CA TRP A 85 -10.90 7.92 -14.25
C TRP A 85 -11.72 9.19 -14.58
N PRO A 86 -11.80 10.13 -13.63
CA PRO A 86 -12.61 11.33 -13.80
C PRO A 86 -12.15 12.10 -15.02
N ASN A 87 -13.10 12.52 -15.85
CA ASN A 87 -12.82 13.34 -17.02
C ASN A 87 -12.36 14.74 -16.57
N TYR A 88 -11.42 15.35 -17.29
CA TYR A 88 -10.93 16.70 -17.02
C TYR A 88 -12.06 17.73 -16.86
N ILE A 89 -13.16 17.56 -17.60
CA ILE A 89 -14.34 18.44 -17.54
C ILE A 89 -15.03 18.35 -16.17
N GLU A 90 -15.15 17.16 -15.59
CA GLU A 90 -15.78 16.96 -14.27
C GLU A 90 -14.93 17.55 -13.15
N THR A 91 -13.61 17.37 -13.23
CA THR A 91 -12.66 17.97 -12.28
C THR A 91 -12.65 19.49 -12.36
N LEU A 92 -12.72 20.06 -13.57
CA LEU A 92 -12.80 21.51 -13.77
C LEU A 92 -14.12 22.08 -13.25
N LYS A 93 -15.23 21.36 -13.39
CA LYS A 93 -16.52 21.79 -12.85
C LYS A 93 -16.48 21.91 -11.33
N THR A 94 -15.97 20.89 -10.63
CA THR A 94 -15.92 20.91 -9.16
C THR A 94 -14.92 21.95 -8.63
N THR A 95 -13.73 22.03 -9.21
CA THR A 95 -12.73 23.05 -8.83
C THR A 95 -13.18 24.48 -9.16
N GLY A 96 -13.85 24.69 -10.29
CA GLY A 96 -14.44 25.97 -10.66
C GLY A 96 -15.50 26.45 -9.67
N ILE A 97 -16.38 25.55 -9.20
CA ILE A 97 -17.37 25.86 -8.16
C ILE A 97 -16.66 26.27 -6.86
N VAL A 98 -15.62 25.55 -6.46
CA VAL A 98 -14.84 25.88 -5.25
C VAL A 98 -14.14 27.23 -5.38
N LEU A 99 -13.52 27.52 -6.53
CA LEU A 99 -12.89 28.82 -6.81
C LEU A 99 -13.90 29.97 -6.71
N LEU A 100 -15.09 29.80 -7.30
CA LEU A 100 -16.15 30.79 -7.21
C LEU A 100 -16.59 31.04 -5.76
N LEU A 101 -16.70 29.97 -4.98
CA LEU A 101 -17.02 30.05 -3.56
C LEU A 101 -15.93 30.80 -2.77
N ILE A 102 -14.66 30.54 -3.03
CA ILE A 102 -13.52 31.23 -2.37
C ILE A 102 -13.51 32.73 -2.71
N ILE A 103 -13.75 33.08 -3.98
CA ILE A 103 -13.80 34.50 -4.39
C ILE A 103 -14.95 35.21 -3.69
N LEU A 104 -16.13 34.57 -3.64
CA LEU A 104 -17.31 35.14 -3.00
C LEU A 104 -17.08 35.36 -1.49
N THR A 105 -16.52 34.37 -0.79
CA THR A 105 -16.24 34.48 0.64
C THR A 105 -15.12 35.48 0.93
N SER A 106 -14.09 35.55 0.09
CA SER A 106 -13.02 36.54 0.21
C SER A 106 -13.54 37.98 0.11
N VAL A 107 -14.40 38.25 -0.87
CA VAL A 107 -15.03 39.58 -1.03
C VAL A 107 -15.94 39.90 0.15
N PHE A 108 -16.74 38.94 0.60
CA PHE A 108 -17.63 39.12 1.75
C PHE A 108 -16.85 39.48 3.02
N LEU A 109 -15.77 38.75 3.32
CA LEU A 109 -14.92 39.02 4.48
C LEU A 109 -14.24 40.39 4.36
N TRP A 110 -13.70 40.74 3.18
CA TRP A 110 -13.07 42.03 2.95
C TRP A 110 -14.00 43.22 3.23
N ILE A 111 -15.26 43.11 2.83
CA ILE A 111 -16.29 44.12 3.14
C ILE A 111 -16.54 44.21 4.64
N PHE A 112 -16.64 43.07 5.32
CA PHE A 112 -16.84 43.01 6.76
C PHE A 112 -15.68 43.63 7.53
N ASP A 113 -14.44 43.30 7.14
CA ASP A 113 -13.23 43.85 7.73
C ASP A 113 -13.20 45.38 7.57
N ALA A 114 -13.50 45.89 6.37
CA ALA A 114 -13.54 47.33 6.11
C ALA A 114 -14.63 48.04 6.93
N LEU A 115 -15.80 47.42 7.07
CA LEU A 115 -16.91 47.95 7.87
C LEU A 115 -16.54 48.00 9.35
N ILE A 116 -15.97 46.92 9.90
CA ILE A 116 -15.52 46.86 11.29
C ILE A 116 -14.45 47.92 11.55
N LEU A 117 -13.43 48.03 10.68
CA LEU A 117 -12.38 49.03 10.82
C LEU A 117 -12.92 50.46 10.80
N ARG A 118 -13.92 50.74 9.95
CA ARG A 118 -14.57 52.05 9.91
C ARG A 118 -15.30 52.35 11.22
N ILE A 119 -16.06 51.41 11.76
CA ILE A 119 -16.76 51.57 13.05
C ILE A 119 -15.75 51.77 14.18
N VAL A 120 -14.70 50.95 14.22
CA VAL A 120 -13.62 51.02 15.22
C VAL A 120 -12.89 52.36 15.14
N SER A 121 -12.58 52.85 13.94
CA SER A 121 -12.00 54.19 13.77
C SER A 121 -12.95 55.27 14.29
N TRP A 122 -14.24 55.21 13.92
CA TRP A 122 -15.22 56.22 14.33
C TRP A 122 -15.43 56.29 15.86
N ILE A 123 -15.26 55.18 16.59
CA ILE A 123 -15.32 55.18 18.06
C ILE A 123 -14.01 55.64 18.72
N LEU A 124 -12.85 55.39 18.11
CA LEU A 124 -11.54 55.77 18.63
C LEU A 124 -11.19 57.25 18.35
N THR A 125 -11.53 57.75 17.15
CA THR A 125 -11.27 59.13 16.73
C THR A 125 -11.85 60.22 17.64
N PRO A 126 -13.05 60.12 18.25
CA PRO A 126 -13.57 61.17 19.14
C PRO A 126 -12.77 61.35 20.44
N ARG A 127 -11.73 60.57 20.68
CA ARG A 127 -10.91 60.60 21.91
C ARG A 127 -9.43 60.96 21.69
N LEU A 128 -9.04 61.27 20.44
CA LEU A 128 -7.75 61.86 20.03
C LEU A 128 -8.00 63.24 19.42
#